data_AF-A0A0P9NY58-F1
#
_entry.id   AF-A0A0P9NY58-F1
#
_cell.length_a   1.000
_cell.length_b   1.000
_cell.length_c   1.000
_cell.angle_alpha   90.00
_cell.angle_beta   90.00
_cell.angle_gamma   90.00
#
_symmetry.space_group_name_H-M   'P 1'
#
loop_
_entity.id
_entity.type
_entity.pdbx_description
1 polymer ?
#
loop_
_entity_poly.entity_id
_entity_poly.type
_entity_poly.pdbx_seq_one_letter_code
_entity_poly.pdbx_strand_id
1 'polypeptide(L)'
;PSTATPSSRASSLPQGTANSRDSEVVRIEDLPSPVILDIGQDDKRLVARLSGDTHLLLEIGAPELDLVLRLRGHALMLALEAKALAGVIDLTPGIRSLQVHYRPEQLPLRQLLDIVAGEWDAVCAAKDLQVASRIVHLPLSWDDPACQLAIEKYMTTVRKDAPWCPSNLEFIRRINDLPNLDEVQRTVFDASYLVMGLGDVYLGAPVATPLDPRHRLVTTKYNPARTWTAENSVGIGGAYMCVYGMEGPGGYQFVGRTLQMWNRYRDVAAFEGKPWLLRFFDQIRFYPVSADELLRIRRDFPLGRFALNIEHSTLNLADYQAFLSREAEGITAFRAQQNAAFNAERERWIANGQADFQSDEGVAPNTEEQPLQPGQQGVDSHIAGNLWQVQVQPGDRVEAGDVLVILESMKMEIPLLAPIAGVVQDVRVQPGSAVRAGQRVVVLAAD
;
A
#
# COMPACT_ATOMS: atom_id res chain seq x y z
N PRO A 1 35.03 25.27 57.96
CA PRO A 1 35.80 24.14 58.54
C PRO A 1 34.82 23.11 59.14
N SER A 2 34.41 22.10 58.34
CA SER A 2 35.01 20.74 58.35
C SER A 2 34.52 19.96 59.58
N THR A 3 33.90 18.77 59.56
CA THR A 3 33.90 17.63 58.60
C THR A 3 32.93 16.59 59.19
N ALA A 4 31.97 16.07 58.41
CA ALA A 4 32.00 14.76 57.73
C ALA A 4 31.35 13.58 58.50
N THR A 5 30.43 12.93 57.79
CA THR A 5 29.72 11.66 58.03
C THR A 5 30.64 10.44 58.11
N PRO A 6 30.09 9.28 58.54
CA PRO A 6 30.35 8.07 57.77
C PRO A 6 29.11 7.24 57.42
N SER A 7 29.34 6.44 56.38
CA SER A 7 28.46 5.60 55.57
C SER A 7 28.21 4.22 56.18
N SER A 8 27.06 3.64 55.82
CA SER A 8 26.63 2.28 56.15
C SER A 8 26.91 1.30 54.99
N ARG A 9 27.45 0.12 55.34
CA ARG A 9 27.43 -1.09 54.51
C ARG A 9 27.25 -2.30 55.44
N ALA A 10 26.18 -3.07 55.24
CA ALA A 10 26.21 -4.51 54.94
C ALA A 10 24.88 -5.23 55.28
N SER A 11 24.41 -6.02 54.31
CA SER A 11 23.87 -7.38 54.47
C SER A 11 22.55 -7.62 55.22
N SER A 12 21.52 -8.06 54.49
CA SER A 12 20.98 -9.43 54.63
C SER A 12 19.78 -9.66 53.69
N LEU A 13 19.84 -10.75 52.91
CA LEU A 13 18.67 -11.40 52.31
C LEU A 13 17.81 -12.03 53.42
N PRO A 14 16.47 -12.05 53.26
CA PRO A 14 15.68 -13.14 53.84
C PRO A 14 14.96 -13.97 52.79
N GLN A 15 14.83 -15.24 53.17
CA GLN A 15 14.29 -16.39 52.47
C GLN A 15 12.80 -16.27 52.16
N GLY A 16 12.36 -17.10 51.21
CA GLY A 16 11.05 -17.02 50.59
C GLY A 16 9.90 -17.45 51.49
N THR A 17 8.73 -16.95 51.12
CA THR A 17 7.43 -17.50 51.47
C THR A 17 6.69 -17.80 50.17
N ALA A 18 6.29 -19.06 50.03
CA ALA A 18 5.37 -19.49 48.99
C ALA A 18 4.04 -18.74 49.20
N ASN A 19 3.62 -17.98 48.19
CA ASN A 19 2.27 -17.44 48.13
C ASN A 19 1.70 -17.62 46.72
N SER A 20 0.40 -17.89 46.73
CA SER A 20 -0.49 -18.26 45.63
C SER A 20 -0.24 -17.48 44.35
N ARG A 21 -0.29 -18.21 43.22
CA ARG A 21 -0.48 -17.65 41.89
C ARG A 21 -1.90 -17.08 41.79
N ASP A 22 -2.11 -15.89 42.33
CA ASP A 22 -3.21 -15.04 41.91
C ASP A 22 -2.70 -14.26 40.70
N SER A 23 -3.21 -14.59 39.52
CA SER A 23 -3.04 -13.77 38.33
C SER A 23 -3.78 -12.45 38.59
N GLU A 24 -3.07 -11.42 39.04
CA GLU A 24 -3.63 -10.07 39.08
C GLU A 24 -4.08 -9.71 37.66
N VAL A 25 -5.40 -9.62 37.49
CA VAL A 25 -6.02 -9.13 36.27
C VAL A 25 -5.73 -7.64 36.21
N VAL A 26 -4.68 -7.26 35.48
CA VAL A 26 -4.38 -5.86 35.18
C VAL A 26 -5.52 -5.33 34.31
N ARG A 27 -6.25 -4.31 34.79
CA ARG A 27 -7.29 -3.67 34.00
C ARG A 27 -6.63 -2.80 32.94
N ILE A 28 -7.19 -2.77 31.73
CA ILE A 28 -6.66 -1.97 30.61
C ILE A 28 -6.55 -0.47 30.98
N GLU A 29 -7.46 0.01 31.84
CA GLU A 29 -7.48 1.38 32.38
C GLU A 29 -6.23 1.74 33.19
N ASP A 30 -5.52 0.75 33.73
CA ASP A 30 -4.32 0.93 34.56
C ASP A 30 -3.02 0.90 33.74
N LEU A 31 -3.09 0.67 32.41
CA LEU A 31 -1.93 0.70 31.54
C LEU A 31 -1.63 2.14 31.10
N PRO A 32 -0.52 2.76 31.53
CA PRO A 32 -0.19 4.15 31.18
C PRO A 32 0.21 4.32 29.72
N SER A 33 0.39 3.22 28.98
CA SER A 33 0.86 3.18 27.61
C SER A 33 0.39 1.88 26.95
N PRO A 34 0.12 1.87 25.63
CA PRO A 34 -0.09 0.64 24.89
C PRO A 34 1.18 -0.22 24.79
N VAL A 35 2.37 0.34 25.11
CA VAL A 35 3.64 -0.39 25.16
C VAL A 35 3.71 -1.22 26.43
N ILE A 36 3.86 -2.53 26.27
CA ILE A 36 3.86 -3.51 27.36
C ILE A 36 5.15 -4.35 27.44
N LEU A 37 6.05 -4.18 26.46
CA LEU A 37 7.42 -4.70 26.46
C LEU A 37 8.31 -3.73 25.67
N ASP A 38 9.50 -3.45 26.18
CA ASP A 38 10.56 -2.70 25.48
C ASP A 38 11.90 -3.27 25.92
N ILE A 39 12.50 -4.10 25.08
CA ILE A 39 13.74 -4.83 25.37
C ILE A 39 14.77 -4.59 24.27
N GLY A 40 16.04 -4.79 24.60
CA GLY A 40 17.14 -4.60 23.67
C GLY A 40 17.43 -3.12 23.37
N GLN A 41 18.33 -2.88 22.41
CA GLN A 41 18.76 -1.56 21.96
C GLN A 41 19.04 -1.60 20.45
N ASP A 42 18.99 -0.43 19.80
CA ASP A 42 19.32 -0.26 18.38
C ASP A 42 18.60 -1.28 17.46
N ASP A 43 19.36 -2.00 16.62
CA ASP A 43 18.86 -3.01 15.68
C ASP A 43 18.33 -4.29 16.36
N LYS A 44 18.51 -4.40 17.68
CA LYS A 44 18.02 -5.49 18.55
C LYS A 44 16.87 -5.04 19.44
N ARG A 45 16.44 -3.79 19.35
CA ARG A 45 15.30 -3.30 20.13
C ARG A 45 14.01 -3.98 19.65
N LEU A 46 13.21 -4.47 20.58
CA LEU A 46 11.88 -5.01 20.33
C LEU A 46 10.87 -4.34 21.26
N VAL A 47 9.84 -3.75 20.66
CA VAL A 47 8.74 -3.11 21.38
C VAL A 47 7.47 -3.90 21.13
N ALA A 48 6.78 -4.34 22.18
CA ALA A 48 5.46 -4.97 22.05
C ALA A 48 4.36 -3.99 22.47
N ARG A 49 3.34 -3.85 21.62
CA ARG A 49 2.19 -2.97 21.82
C ARG A 49 0.88 -3.74 21.76
N LEU A 50 -0.06 -3.40 22.63
CA LEU A 50 -1.44 -3.82 22.46
C LEU A 50 -2.01 -3.23 21.17
N SER A 51 -2.66 -4.06 20.36
CA SER A 51 -3.20 -3.70 19.04
C SER A 51 -4.68 -4.12 18.91
N GLY A 52 -5.47 -3.85 19.95
CA GLY A 52 -6.82 -4.37 20.12
C GLY A 52 -6.86 -5.54 21.11
N ASP A 53 -8.04 -6.13 21.33
CA ASP A 53 -8.25 -7.14 22.37
C ASP A 53 -7.51 -8.46 22.13
N THR A 54 -7.31 -8.82 20.85
CA THR A 54 -6.78 -10.13 20.44
C THR A 54 -5.46 -10.05 19.67
N HIS A 55 -4.80 -8.89 19.67
CA HIS A 55 -3.59 -8.68 18.86
C HIS A 55 -2.46 -8.02 19.65
N LEU A 56 -1.25 -8.52 19.40
CA LEU A 56 0.00 -7.95 19.88
C LEU A 56 0.83 -7.50 18.67
N LEU A 57 1.18 -6.22 18.61
CA LEU A 57 2.07 -5.68 17.60
C LEU A 57 3.51 -5.64 18.12
N LEU A 58 4.39 -6.38 17.48
CA LEU A 58 5.83 -6.38 17.75
C LEU A 58 6.51 -5.45 16.75
N GLU A 59 7.25 -4.45 17.23
CA GLU A 59 8.00 -3.50 16.41
C GLU A 59 9.50 -3.67 16.65
N ILE A 60 10.26 -3.75 15.57
CA ILE A 60 11.68 -4.10 15.60
C ILE A 60 12.50 -2.87 15.20
N GLY A 61 13.47 -2.51 16.05
CA GLY A 61 14.42 -1.43 15.82
C GLY A 61 13.81 -0.03 15.69
N ALA A 62 14.55 0.85 15.02
CA ALA A 62 14.13 2.23 14.73
C ALA A 62 13.03 2.28 13.66
N PRO A 63 12.25 3.37 13.57
CA PRO A 63 11.23 3.55 12.53
C PRO A 63 11.86 3.90 11.16
N GLU A 64 12.62 2.95 10.61
CA GLU A 64 13.34 3.09 9.34
C GLU A 64 13.15 1.89 8.43
N LEU A 65 13.45 2.07 7.13
CA LEU A 65 13.46 0.99 6.16
C LEU A 65 14.80 0.27 6.18
N ASP A 66 14.87 -0.82 6.95
CA ASP A 66 16.04 -1.69 7.05
C ASP A 66 15.66 -3.15 6.76
N LEU A 67 16.32 -3.73 5.74
CA LEU A 67 16.11 -5.12 5.35
C LEU A 67 16.64 -6.09 6.41
N VAL A 68 17.69 -5.72 7.15
CA VAL A 68 18.24 -6.53 8.25
C VAL A 68 17.17 -6.74 9.33
N LEU A 69 16.47 -5.67 9.72
CA LEU A 69 15.37 -5.76 10.69
C LEU A 69 14.22 -6.62 10.16
N ARG A 70 13.89 -6.51 8.86
CA ARG A 70 12.86 -7.36 8.24
C ARG A 70 13.23 -8.84 8.26
N LEU A 71 14.48 -9.20 7.96
CA LEU A 71 14.96 -10.59 8.02
C LEU A 71 14.86 -11.12 9.45
N ARG A 72 15.23 -10.34 10.46
CA ARG A 72 15.06 -10.72 11.88
C ARG A 72 13.60 -10.90 12.26
N GLY A 73 12.72 -10.00 11.82
CA GLY A 73 11.28 -10.15 12.02
C GLY A 73 10.72 -11.41 11.36
N HIS A 74 11.26 -11.83 10.21
CA HIS A 74 10.91 -13.10 9.61
C HIS A 74 11.42 -14.29 10.42
N ALA A 75 12.67 -14.24 10.91
CA ALA A 75 13.22 -15.29 11.74
C ALA A 75 12.39 -15.49 13.02
N LEU A 76 11.94 -14.38 13.65
CA LEU A 76 11.01 -14.43 14.78
C LEU A 76 9.66 -15.05 14.40
N MET A 77 9.09 -14.67 13.25
CA MET A 77 7.85 -15.25 12.75
C MET A 77 7.98 -16.77 12.58
N LEU A 78 9.01 -17.24 11.87
CA LEU A 78 9.26 -18.68 11.65
C LEU A 78 9.47 -19.43 12.98
N ALA A 79 10.16 -18.82 13.94
CA ALA A 79 10.39 -19.41 15.25
C ALA A 79 9.07 -19.58 16.04
N LEU A 80 8.17 -18.59 15.97
CA LEU A 80 6.84 -18.67 16.58
C LEU A 80 5.93 -19.68 15.87
N GLU A 81 5.95 -19.73 14.53
CA GLU A 81 5.22 -20.74 13.74
C GLU A 81 5.67 -22.16 14.10
N ALA A 82 6.97 -22.39 14.22
CA ALA A 82 7.55 -23.69 14.55
C ALA A 82 7.11 -24.23 15.92
N LYS A 83 6.72 -23.34 16.85
CA LYS A 83 6.19 -23.76 18.16
C LYS A 83 4.74 -24.22 18.12
N ALA A 84 3.97 -23.85 17.09
CA ALA A 84 2.54 -24.13 16.99
C ALA A 84 1.79 -23.81 18.31
N LEU A 85 2.01 -22.61 18.85
CA LEU A 85 1.49 -22.21 20.16
C LEU A 85 -0.04 -22.30 20.21
N ALA A 86 -0.55 -23.08 21.17
CA ALA A 86 -1.99 -23.12 21.44
C ALA A 86 -2.48 -21.70 21.80
N GLY A 87 -3.54 -21.25 21.12
CA GLY A 87 -4.09 -19.91 21.27
C GLY A 87 -3.61 -18.89 20.24
N VAL A 88 -2.51 -19.12 19.53
CA VAL A 88 -2.14 -18.26 18.38
C VAL A 88 -2.99 -18.66 17.17
N ILE A 89 -3.61 -17.67 16.51
CA ILE A 89 -4.47 -17.86 15.34
C ILE A 89 -3.65 -17.68 14.07
N ASP A 90 -2.99 -16.53 13.92
CA ASP A 90 -2.14 -16.21 12.78
C ASP A 90 -1.06 -15.19 13.13
N LEU A 91 -0.06 -15.09 12.26
CA LEU A 91 1.04 -14.15 12.34
C LEU A 91 1.10 -13.34 11.05
N THR A 92 1.04 -12.02 11.16
CA THR A 92 1.04 -11.12 10.01
C THR A 92 2.29 -10.25 10.02
N PRO A 93 3.28 -10.51 9.14
CA PRO A 93 4.48 -9.69 9.07
C PRO A 93 4.21 -8.35 8.38
N GLY A 94 4.70 -7.28 8.98
CA GLY A 94 4.88 -5.98 8.34
C GLY A 94 6.31 -5.78 7.85
N ILE A 95 6.69 -4.52 7.58
CA ILE A 95 8.05 -4.18 7.13
C ILE A 95 9.07 -4.32 8.27
N ARG A 96 8.77 -3.69 9.41
CA ARG A 96 9.61 -3.70 10.63
C ARG A 96 8.85 -4.25 11.83
N SER A 97 7.80 -5.01 11.58
CA SER A 97 6.87 -5.44 12.61
C SER A 97 6.32 -6.82 12.35
N LEU A 98 5.81 -7.45 13.40
CA LEU A 98 5.08 -8.70 13.35
C LEU A 98 3.84 -8.55 14.22
N GLN A 99 2.66 -8.72 13.64
CA GLN A 99 1.43 -8.77 14.41
C GLN A 99 1.12 -10.23 14.77
N VAL A 100 0.85 -10.48 16.05
CA VAL A 100 0.41 -11.77 16.56
C VAL A 100 -1.09 -11.67 16.86
N HIS A 101 -1.90 -12.43 16.13
CA HIS A 101 -3.32 -12.61 16.43
C HIS A 101 -3.49 -13.85 17.30
N TYR A 102 -4.02 -13.68 18.51
CA TYR A 102 -4.11 -14.76 19.49
C TYR A 102 -5.38 -14.66 20.35
N ARG A 103 -5.67 -15.73 21.08
CA ARG A 103 -6.77 -15.88 22.03
C ARG A 103 -6.25 -15.70 23.46
N PRO A 104 -6.43 -14.53 24.10
CA PRO A 104 -5.90 -14.27 25.44
C PRO A 104 -6.40 -15.25 26.51
N GLU A 105 -7.58 -15.84 26.31
CA GLU A 105 -8.17 -16.84 27.20
C GLU A 105 -7.49 -18.21 27.12
N GLN A 106 -6.76 -18.50 26.04
CA GLN A 106 -5.99 -19.75 25.86
C GLN A 106 -4.49 -19.54 26.10
N LEU A 107 -3.98 -18.37 25.74
CA LEU A 107 -2.59 -17.99 25.90
C LEU A 107 -2.52 -16.64 26.60
N PRO A 108 -2.32 -16.60 27.94
CA PRO A 108 -2.23 -15.34 28.66
C PRO A 108 -1.11 -14.45 28.11
N LEU A 109 -1.39 -13.14 28.00
CA LEU A 109 -0.46 -12.16 27.42
C LEU A 109 0.96 -12.25 27.99
N ARG A 110 1.10 -12.39 29.30
CA ARG A 110 2.41 -12.52 29.96
C ARG A 110 3.21 -13.72 29.43
N GLN A 111 2.54 -14.86 29.25
CA GLN A 111 3.17 -16.06 28.70
C GLN A 111 3.58 -15.84 27.24
N LEU A 112 2.74 -15.16 26.44
CA LEU A 112 3.10 -14.81 25.07
C LEU A 112 4.33 -13.89 25.03
N LEU A 113 4.39 -12.87 25.88
CA LEU A 113 5.54 -11.95 25.96
C LEU A 113 6.83 -12.67 26.35
N ASP A 114 6.78 -13.57 27.34
CA ASP A 114 7.94 -14.37 27.76
C ASP A 114 8.47 -15.25 26.60
N ILE A 115 7.56 -15.88 25.85
CA ILE A 115 7.92 -16.68 24.66
C ILE A 115 8.54 -15.79 23.59
N VAL A 116 7.92 -14.66 23.27
CA VAL A 116 8.41 -13.70 22.26
C VAL A 116 9.80 -13.19 22.63
N ALA A 117 10.03 -12.81 23.88
CA ALA A 117 11.34 -12.34 24.35
C ALA A 117 12.41 -13.44 24.21
N GLY A 118 12.10 -14.67 24.60
CA GLY A 118 13.02 -15.81 24.47
C GLY A 118 13.39 -16.12 23.02
N GLU A 119 12.42 -16.11 22.10
CA GLU A 119 12.70 -16.31 20.67
C GLU A 119 13.46 -15.13 20.06
N TRP A 120 13.18 -13.91 20.52
CA TRP A 120 13.90 -12.72 20.06
C TRP A 120 15.38 -12.74 20.44
N ASP A 121 15.71 -13.19 21.66
CA ASP A 121 17.10 -13.38 22.09
C ASP A 121 17.84 -14.38 21.19
N ALA A 122 17.18 -15.48 20.82
CA ALA A 122 17.74 -16.47 19.90
C ALA A 122 17.97 -15.89 18.49
N VAL A 123 17.01 -15.13 17.97
CA VAL A 123 17.13 -14.42 16.68
C VAL A 123 18.30 -13.43 16.71
N CYS A 124 18.45 -12.68 17.80
CA CYS A 124 19.51 -11.69 17.96
C CYS A 124 20.92 -12.31 18.11
N ALA A 125 21.00 -13.58 18.48
CA ALA A 125 22.23 -14.35 18.58
C ALA A 125 22.64 -15.00 17.25
N ALA A 126 21.71 -15.20 16.31
CA ALA A 126 21.97 -15.78 15.01
C ALA A 126 22.82 -14.84 14.12
N LYS A 127 23.85 -15.39 13.48
CA LYS A 127 24.78 -14.63 12.61
C LYS A 127 24.59 -14.88 11.11
N ASP A 128 23.95 -15.97 10.74
CA ASP A 128 23.81 -16.41 9.34
C ASP A 128 22.34 -16.63 9.01
N LEU A 129 21.58 -15.53 8.97
CA LEU A 129 20.19 -15.58 8.57
C LEU A 129 20.11 -15.70 7.05
N GLN A 130 19.50 -16.79 6.60
CA GLN A 130 19.28 -17.09 5.20
C GLN A 130 17.79 -17.32 4.97
N VAL A 131 17.30 -16.84 3.82
CA VAL A 131 15.91 -17.04 3.42
C VAL A 131 15.87 -17.51 1.97
N ALA A 132 15.00 -18.48 1.70
CA ALA A 132 14.69 -18.88 0.34
C ALA A 132 14.14 -17.65 -0.41
N SER A 133 14.63 -17.43 -1.63
CA SER A 133 14.27 -16.27 -2.43
C SER A 133 14.12 -16.70 -3.88
N ARG A 134 13.01 -16.38 -4.53
CA ARG A 134 12.85 -16.60 -5.96
C ARG A 134 13.06 -15.28 -6.70
N ILE A 135 13.74 -15.29 -7.84
CA ILE A 135 13.80 -14.14 -8.75
C ILE A 135 12.69 -14.31 -9.78
N VAL A 136 11.67 -13.47 -9.68
CA VAL A 136 10.47 -13.53 -10.51
C VAL A 136 10.56 -12.43 -11.55
N HIS A 137 10.74 -12.83 -12.82
CA HIS A 137 10.84 -11.89 -13.93
C HIS A 137 9.45 -11.55 -14.47
N LEU A 138 9.02 -10.31 -14.27
CA LEU A 138 7.68 -9.85 -14.62
C LEU A 138 7.70 -8.92 -15.85
N PRO A 139 6.80 -9.10 -16.82
CA PRO A 139 6.62 -8.13 -17.90
C PRO A 139 6.01 -6.85 -17.33
N LEU A 140 6.51 -5.70 -17.74
CA LEU A 140 5.97 -4.40 -17.38
C LEU A 140 5.68 -3.58 -18.65
N SER A 141 4.42 -3.22 -18.85
CA SER A 141 4.06 -2.16 -19.78
C SER A 141 4.33 -0.83 -19.08
N TRP A 142 5.39 -0.14 -19.52
CA TRP A 142 5.74 1.19 -19.03
C TRP A 142 4.66 2.20 -19.42
N ASP A 143 4.28 3.08 -18.48
CA ASP A 143 3.24 4.11 -18.68
C ASP A 143 1.93 3.56 -19.30
N ASP A 144 1.47 2.40 -18.80
CA ASP A 144 0.34 1.66 -19.37
C ASP A 144 -0.95 2.51 -19.47
N PRO A 145 -1.73 2.39 -20.57
CA PRO A 145 -2.96 3.15 -20.77
C PRO A 145 -4.00 3.03 -19.64
N ALA A 146 -4.07 1.89 -18.95
CA ALA A 146 -4.98 1.72 -17.82
C ALA A 146 -4.55 2.56 -16.59
N CYS A 147 -3.25 2.77 -16.40
CA CYS A 147 -2.74 3.69 -15.39
C CYS A 147 -3.04 5.15 -15.76
N GLN A 148 -2.87 5.51 -17.04
CA GLN A 148 -3.22 6.85 -17.54
C GLN A 148 -4.71 7.15 -17.34
N LEU A 149 -5.59 6.19 -17.63
CA LEU A 149 -7.03 6.32 -17.38
C LEU A 149 -7.34 6.53 -15.88
N ALA A 150 -6.63 5.85 -14.98
CA ALA A 150 -6.80 6.05 -13.54
C ALA A 150 -6.34 7.44 -13.08
N ILE A 151 -5.30 8.00 -13.71
CA ILE A 151 -4.84 9.37 -13.46
C ILE A 151 -5.87 10.39 -13.98
N GLU A 152 -6.39 10.19 -15.19
CA GLU A 152 -7.44 11.04 -15.76
C GLU A 152 -8.70 11.04 -14.88
N LYS A 153 -9.18 9.86 -14.45
CA LYS A 153 -10.28 9.71 -13.49
C LYS A 153 -10.06 10.54 -12.24
N TYR A 154 -8.89 10.37 -11.62
CA TYR A 154 -8.54 11.10 -10.41
C TYR A 154 -8.54 12.62 -10.61
N MET A 155 -8.00 13.11 -11.72
CA MET A 155 -7.97 14.54 -12.01
C MET A 155 -9.38 15.10 -12.25
N THR A 156 -10.26 14.34 -12.90
CA THR A 156 -11.62 14.77 -13.20
C THR A 156 -12.51 14.78 -11.96
N THR A 157 -12.43 13.74 -11.13
CA THR A 157 -13.45 13.48 -10.08
C THR A 157 -12.97 13.74 -8.65
N VAL A 158 -11.65 13.81 -8.42
CA VAL A 158 -11.09 13.87 -7.08
C VAL A 158 -10.24 15.12 -6.85
N ARG A 159 -9.16 15.31 -7.63
CA ARG A 159 -8.25 16.45 -7.45
C ARG A 159 -7.51 16.80 -8.75
N LYS A 160 -7.97 17.86 -9.40
CA LYS A 160 -7.43 18.35 -10.69
C LYS A 160 -6.01 18.93 -10.63
N ASP A 161 -5.60 19.46 -9.48
CA ASP A 161 -4.39 20.28 -9.31
C ASP A 161 -3.30 19.60 -8.46
N ALA A 162 -3.39 18.26 -8.35
CA ALA A 162 -2.46 17.49 -7.55
C ALA A 162 -1.02 17.60 -8.10
N PRO A 163 0.01 17.81 -7.26
CA PRO A 163 1.40 17.99 -7.71
C PRO A 163 1.98 16.84 -8.52
N TRP A 164 1.41 15.64 -8.39
CA TRP A 164 1.80 14.42 -9.10
C TRP A 164 1.03 14.16 -10.40
N CYS A 165 0.13 15.06 -10.77
CA CYS A 165 -0.65 15.04 -11.99
C CYS A 165 -0.18 16.17 -12.93
N PRO A 166 -0.31 16.01 -14.26
CA PRO A 166 -0.94 14.90 -14.98
C PRO A 166 -0.04 13.67 -15.19
N SER A 167 1.23 13.73 -14.81
CA SER A 167 2.17 12.61 -15.01
C SER A 167 2.84 12.22 -13.71
N ASN A 168 2.53 11.01 -13.23
CA ASN A 168 3.19 10.41 -12.07
C ASN A 168 4.69 10.17 -12.34
N LEU A 169 5.04 9.81 -13.57
CA LEU A 169 6.44 9.60 -13.97
C LEU A 169 7.24 10.89 -13.90
N GLU A 170 6.67 12.00 -14.37
CA GLU A 170 7.32 13.30 -14.25
C GLU A 170 7.45 13.75 -12.80
N PHE A 171 6.45 13.45 -11.98
CA PHE A 171 6.55 13.69 -10.55
C PHE A 171 7.69 12.88 -9.91
N ILE A 172 7.78 11.58 -10.21
CA ILE A 172 8.87 10.71 -9.73
C ILE A 172 10.22 11.29 -10.15
N ARG A 173 10.36 11.73 -11.41
CA ARG A 173 11.58 12.37 -11.89
C ARG A 173 11.94 13.61 -11.05
N ARG A 174 10.97 14.51 -10.88
CA ARG A 174 11.18 15.83 -10.24
C ARG A 174 11.48 15.71 -8.75
N ILE A 175 10.79 14.84 -8.02
CA ILE A 175 11.00 14.66 -6.57
C ILE A 175 12.31 13.92 -6.24
N ASN A 176 12.88 13.18 -7.20
CA ASN A 176 14.16 12.49 -7.06
C ASN A 176 15.33 13.22 -7.75
N ASP A 177 15.08 14.38 -8.37
CA ASP A 177 16.08 15.16 -9.13
C ASP A 177 16.80 14.35 -10.22
N LEU A 178 16.02 13.57 -10.97
CA LEU A 178 16.54 12.81 -12.12
C LEU A 178 16.54 13.69 -13.39
N PRO A 179 17.53 13.52 -14.29
CA PRO A 179 17.72 14.42 -15.42
C PRO A 179 16.61 14.30 -16.47
N ASN A 180 15.99 13.12 -16.62
CA ASN A 180 14.95 12.85 -17.62
C ASN A 180 14.11 11.61 -17.21
N LEU A 181 13.06 11.33 -17.97
CA LEU A 181 12.19 10.16 -17.75
C LEU A 181 12.89 8.83 -18.06
N ASP A 182 13.90 8.82 -18.92
CA ASP A 182 14.66 7.61 -19.27
C ASP A 182 15.43 7.08 -18.06
N GLU A 183 15.97 7.96 -17.21
CA GLU A 183 16.62 7.56 -15.96
C GLU A 183 15.62 7.01 -14.92
N VAL A 184 14.37 7.50 -14.91
CA VAL A 184 13.30 6.90 -14.09
C VAL A 184 13.03 5.48 -14.57
N GLN A 185 12.86 5.32 -15.89
CA GLN A 185 12.60 4.03 -16.52
C GLN A 185 13.74 3.05 -16.24
N ARG A 186 14.97 3.46 -16.51
CA ARG A 186 16.17 2.66 -16.25
C ARG A 186 16.26 2.23 -14.80
N THR A 187 16.08 3.15 -13.85
CA THR A 187 16.13 2.82 -12.42
C THR A 187 15.08 1.76 -12.04
N VAL A 188 13.89 1.82 -12.63
CA VAL A 188 12.82 0.84 -12.39
C VAL A 188 13.16 -0.54 -12.97
N PHE A 189 13.70 -0.60 -14.19
CA PHE A 189 14.03 -1.87 -14.84
C PHE A 189 15.34 -2.51 -14.34
N ASP A 190 16.31 -1.69 -13.89
CA ASP A 190 17.59 -2.18 -13.34
C ASP A 190 17.47 -2.68 -11.88
N ALA A 191 16.37 -2.36 -11.20
CA ALA A 191 16.14 -2.73 -9.82
C ALA A 191 15.79 -4.21 -9.61
N SER A 192 16.26 -4.77 -8.49
CA SER A 192 15.76 -6.01 -7.90
C SER A 192 14.94 -5.65 -6.66
N TYR A 193 13.62 -5.81 -6.74
CA TYR A 193 12.69 -5.43 -5.68
C TYR A 193 12.43 -6.60 -4.75
N LEU A 194 12.94 -6.53 -3.52
CA LEU A 194 12.69 -7.55 -2.50
C LEU A 194 11.29 -7.39 -1.92
N VAL A 195 10.46 -8.43 -2.03
CA VAL A 195 9.12 -8.51 -1.45
C VAL A 195 9.22 -8.63 0.06
N MET A 196 8.80 -7.56 0.76
CA MET A 196 8.85 -7.43 2.21
C MET A 196 7.58 -7.97 2.86
N GLY A 197 6.44 -7.85 2.17
CA GLY A 197 5.13 -8.28 2.67
C GLY A 197 4.17 -8.49 1.53
N LEU A 198 3.02 -9.09 1.84
CA LEU A 198 1.94 -9.37 0.90
C LEU A 198 0.64 -8.79 1.45
N GLY A 199 -0.25 -8.37 0.56
CA GLY A 199 -1.51 -7.71 0.91
C GLY A 199 -1.44 -6.19 1.03
N ASP A 200 -0.54 -5.51 0.28
CA ASP A 200 -0.46 -4.03 0.19
C ASP A 200 -0.88 -3.53 -1.22
N VAL A 201 -2.18 -3.45 -1.56
CA VAL A 201 -3.34 -3.84 -0.75
C VAL A 201 -4.10 -5.02 -1.38
N TYR A 202 -4.53 -5.96 -0.53
CA TYR A 202 -5.32 -7.15 -0.86
C TYR A 202 -4.61 -8.20 -1.74
N LEU A 203 -5.21 -9.39 -1.81
CA LEU A 203 -4.95 -10.47 -2.79
C LEU A 203 -3.49 -10.61 -3.25
N GLY A 204 -2.57 -10.83 -2.32
CA GLY A 204 -1.16 -11.10 -2.64
C GLY A 204 -0.39 -9.93 -3.27
N ALA A 205 -0.94 -8.71 -3.25
CA ALA A 205 -0.25 -7.49 -3.67
C ALA A 205 1.04 -7.32 -2.85
N PRO A 206 2.23 -7.27 -3.48
CA PRO A 206 3.47 -7.14 -2.73
C PRO A 206 3.63 -5.71 -2.21
N VAL A 207 4.25 -5.58 -1.05
CA VAL A 207 5.05 -4.40 -0.73
C VAL A 207 6.52 -4.79 -0.88
N ALA A 208 7.22 -4.11 -1.77
CA ALA A 208 8.61 -4.44 -2.09
C ALA A 208 9.48 -3.19 -2.11
N THR A 209 10.79 -3.36 -1.97
CA THR A 209 11.74 -2.24 -2.11
C THR A 209 13.02 -2.73 -2.79
N PRO A 210 13.70 -1.89 -3.57
CA PRO A 210 14.99 -2.25 -4.15
C PRO A 210 16.03 -2.68 -3.11
N LEU A 211 16.71 -3.80 -3.41
CA LEU A 211 17.85 -4.29 -2.63
C LEU A 211 18.96 -3.25 -2.58
N ASP A 212 19.33 -2.68 -3.74
CA ASP A 212 20.26 -1.56 -3.84
C ASP A 212 19.56 -0.27 -3.40
N PRO A 213 20.00 0.39 -2.30
CA PRO A 213 19.41 1.64 -1.85
C PRO A 213 19.44 2.77 -2.89
N ARG A 214 20.35 2.71 -3.87
CA ARG A 214 20.44 3.69 -4.96
C ARG A 214 19.33 3.58 -6.00
N HIS A 215 18.58 2.47 -5.99
CA HIS A 215 17.42 2.30 -6.87
C HIS A 215 16.10 2.65 -6.20
N ARG A 216 16.12 3.04 -4.92
CA ARG A 216 14.91 3.38 -4.15
C ARG A 216 14.41 4.76 -4.53
N LEU A 217 13.68 4.88 -5.63
CA LEU A 217 12.93 6.10 -5.95
C LEU A 217 11.93 6.39 -4.84
N VAL A 218 11.96 7.61 -4.31
CA VAL A 218 11.08 8.04 -3.22
C VAL A 218 9.97 8.91 -3.78
N THR A 219 8.73 8.64 -3.36
CA THR A 219 7.56 9.44 -3.74
C THR A 219 6.68 9.73 -2.52
N THR A 220 5.67 10.58 -2.69
CA THR A 220 4.53 10.62 -1.78
C THR A 220 3.43 9.66 -2.26
N LYS A 221 2.57 9.25 -1.33
CA LYS A 221 1.27 8.70 -1.71
C LYS A 221 0.35 9.83 -2.17
N TYR A 222 -0.64 9.51 -2.98
CA TYR A 222 -1.74 10.38 -3.36
C TYR A 222 -2.45 10.93 -2.11
N ASN A 223 -2.87 12.19 -2.17
CA ASN A 223 -3.68 12.86 -1.17
C ASN A 223 -4.83 13.68 -1.84
N PRO A 224 -6.09 13.24 -1.71
CA PRO A 224 -6.53 11.94 -1.16
C PRO A 224 -6.17 10.78 -2.11
N ALA A 225 -6.32 9.53 -1.65
CA ALA A 225 -6.07 8.35 -2.50
C ALA A 225 -7.04 8.29 -3.69
N ARG A 226 -6.63 7.62 -4.78
CA ARG A 226 -7.53 7.32 -5.88
C ARG A 226 -8.65 6.40 -5.43
N THR A 227 -9.83 6.61 -5.99
CA THR A 227 -11.02 5.78 -5.85
C THR A 227 -10.93 4.49 -6.67
N TRP A 228 -10.29 4.56 -7.84
CA TRP A 228 -10.07 3.43 -8.75
C TRP A 228 -8.62 3.33 -9.23
N THR A 229 -8.15 2.10 -9.38
CA THR A 229 -6.85 1.68 -9.88
C THR A 229 -7.06 0.37 -10.60
N ALA A 230 -6.53 0.25 -11.81
CA ALA A 230 -6.62 -0.97 -12.58
C ALA A 230 -5.85 -2.13 -11.91
N GLU A 231 -6.34 -3.34 -12.11
CA GLU A 231 -5.70 -4.54 -11.59
C GLU A 231 -4.26 -4.66 -12.13
N ASN A 232 -3.34 -4.99 -11.23
CA ASN A 232 -1.91 -5.16 -11.43
C ASN A 232 -1.19 -3.96 -12.04
N SER A 233 -1.76 -2.75 -11.87
CA SER A 233 -0.97 -1.54 -11.93
C SER A 233 0.21 -1.64 -10.97
N VAL A 234 1.34 -1.07 -11.36
CA VAL A 234 2.57 -1.03 -10.55
C VAL A 234 2.78 0.42 -10.14
N GLY A 235 3.07 0.64 -8.86
CA GLY A 235 3.31 1.99 -8.37
C GLY A 235 4.31 2.08 -7.24
N ILE A 236 4.83 3.29 -7.03
CA ILE A 236 5.81 3.64 -6.00
C ILE A 236 5.16 4.61 -5.00
N GLY A 237 5.29 4.33 -3.70
CA GLY A 237 4.72 5.10 -2.61
C GLY A 237 5.70 5.14 -1.43
N GLY A 238 6.27 6.30 -1.13
CA GLY A 238 7.48 6.33 -0.30
C GLY A 238 8.63 5.67 -1.05
N ALA A 239 9.44 4.86 -0.36
CA ALA A 239 10.51 4.04 -0.96
C ALA A 239 10.04 2.61 -1.34
N TYR A 240 8.72 2.40 -1.42
CA TYR A 240 8.12 1.08 -1.64
C TYR A 240 7.47 1.00 -3.01
N MET A 241 7.55 -0.17 -3.62
CA MET A 241 6.82 -0.56 -4.83
C MET A 241 5.69 -1.53 -4.45
N CYS A 242 4.54 -1.38 -5.08
CA CYS A 242 3.44 -2.34 -5.00
C CYS A 242 2.94 -2.75 -6.39
N VAL A 243 2.28 -3.91 -6.44
CA VAL A 243 1.49 -4.37 -7.59
C VAL A 243 0.07 -4.61 -7.10
N TYR A 244 -0.91 -3.85 -7.59
CA TYR A 244 -2.29 -3.95 -7.11
C TYR A 244 -2.88 -5.32 -7.46
N GLY A 245 -3.25 -6.12 -6.46
CA GLY A 245 -3.70 -7.51 -6.67
C GLY A 245 -5.10 -7.62 -7.28
N MET A 246 -5.88 -6.55 -7.23
CA MET A 246 -7.24 -6.41 -7.76
C MET A 246 -7.50 -4.95 -8.14
N GLU A 247 -8.59 -4.71 -8.87
CA GLU A 247 -9.10 -3.35 -9.05
C GLU A 247 -9.60 -2.77 -7.72
N GLY A 248 -9.34 -1.49 -7.47
CA GLY A 248 -9.78 -0.83 -6.25
C GLY A 248 -9.09 0.50 -5.96
N PRO A 249 -9.26 1.08 -4.76
CA PRO A 249 -8.61 2.32 -4.40
C PRO A 249 -7.10 2.15 -4.24
N GLY A 250 -6.33 3.20 -4.52
CA GLY A 250 -4.87 3.12 -4.54
C GLY A 250 -4.20 4.47 -4.32
N GLY A 251 -3.07 4.44 -3.61
CA GLY A 251 -2.33 5.66 -3.22
C GLY A 251 -0.96 5.82 -3.85
N TYR A 252 -0.42 4.81 -4.54
CA TYR A 252 0.96 4.83 -5.03
C TYR A 252 1.03 5.51 -6.39
N GLN A 253 2.15 6.17 -6.71
CA GLN A 253 2.41 6.81 -7.99
C GLN A 253 2.67 5.75 -9.06
N PHE A 254 1.95 5.78 -10.18
CA PHE A 254 2.08 4.75 -11.20
C PHE A 254 3.41 4.82 -11.96
N VAL A 255 3.93 3.65 -12.32
CA VAL A 255 5.02 3.48 -13.28
C VAL A 255 4.62 2.66 -14.51
N GLY A 256 3.63 1.77 -14.35
CA GLY A 256 3.19 0.88 -15.44
C GLY A 256 2.19 -0.15 -14.96
N ARG A 257 2.02 -1.22 -15.72
CA ARG A 257 1.15 -2.36 -15.37
C ARG A 257 1.84 -3.68 -15.69
N THR A 258 1.53 -4.72 -14.92
CA THR A 258 2.08 -6.07 -15.10
C THR A 258 0.97 -7.13 -15.18
N LEU A 259 1.34 -8.40 -15.07
CA LEU A 259 0.44 -9.55 -15.12
C LEU A 259 -0.19 -9.87 -13.76
N GLN A 260 -1.04 -10.88 -13.73
CA GLN A 260 -1.88 -11.28 -12.59
C GLN A 260 -1.07 -11.76 -11.37
N MET A 261 -1.26 -11.09 -10.21
CA MET A 261 -0.65 -11.48 -8.93
C MET A 261 -1.44 -12.54 -8.15
N TRP A 262 -2.74 -12.67 -8.41
CA TRP A 262 -3.64 -13.54 -7.66
C TRP A 262 -4.50 -14.41 -8.56
N ASN A 263 -4.53 -15.72 -8.36
CA ASN A 263 -5.36 -16.66 -9.12
C ASN A 263 -6.16 -17.57 -8.17
N ARG A 264 -7.47 -17.31 -8.06
CA ARG A 264 -8.35 -18.04 -7.13
C ARG A 264 -8.69 -19.47 -7.57
N TYR A 265 -8.85 -19.69 -8.88
CA TYR A 265 -9.58 -20.86 -9.39
C TYR A 265 -8.73 -21.84 -10.17
N ARG A 266 -7.61 -21.39 -10.76
CA ARG A 266 -6.82 -22.20 -11.68
C ARG A 266 -5.48 -22.51 -11.06
N ASP A 267 -5.06 -23.76 -11.24
CA ASP A 267 -3.74 -24.22 -10.84
C ASP A 267 -2.76 -23.94 -12.00
N VAL A 268 -2.12 -22.77 -11.95
CA VAL A 268 -1.09 -22.36 -12.90
C VAL A 268 0.27 -22.63 -12.25
N ALA A 269 1.17 -23.32 -12.96
CA ALA A 269 2.44 -23.79 -12.40
C ALA A 269 3.25 -22.72 -11.65
N ALA A 270 3.28 -21.48 -12.16
CA ALA A 270 3.99 -20.36 -11.53
C ALA A 270 3.50 -20.02 -10.10
N PHE A 271 2.28 -20.40 -9.74
CA PHE A 271 1.69 -20.14 -8.44
C PHE A 271 1.99 -21.22 -7.39
N GLU A 272 2.53 -22.37 -7.81
CA GLU A 272 2.93 -23.48 -6.93
C GLU A 272 1.81 -23.90 -5.95
N GLY A 273 0.58 -24.05 -6.45
CA GLY A 273 -0.58 -24.47 -5.66
C GLY A 273 -1.11 -23.43 -4.65
N LYS A 274 -0.63 -22.17 -4.71
CA LYS A 274 -1.17 -21.06 -3.89
C LYS A 274 -1.98 -20.10 -4.75
N PRO A 275 -2.95 -19.37 -4.19
CA PRO A 275 -3.68 -18.37 -4.99
C PRO A 275 -2.91 -17.06 -5.17
N TRP A 276 -1.79 -16.83 -4.48
CA TRP A 276 -0.94 -15.65 -4.67
C TRP A 276 0.38 -16.04 -5.36
N LEU A 277 0.87 -15.21 -6.28
CA LEU A 277 2.05 -15.51 -7.10
C LEU A 277 3.34 -15.42 -6.31
N LEU A 278 3.51 -14.35 -5.53
CA LEU A 278 4.76 -13.98 -4.86
C LEU A 278 4.88 -14.59 -3.45
N ARG A 279 6.08 -14.63 -2.89
CA ARG A 279 6.37 -15.04 -1.51
C ARG A 279 7.16 -13.94 -0.81
N PHE A 280 7.23 -14.01 0.51
CA PHE A 280 8.17 -13.16 1.25
C PHE A 280 9.59 -13.43 0.73
N PHE A 281 10.36 -12.36 0.54
CA PHE A 281 11.73 -12.37 0.04
C PHE A 281 11.90 -12.82 -1.42
N ASP A 282 10.82 -12.97 -2.19
CA ASP A 282 10.97 -12.97 -3.65
C ASP A 282 11.59 -11.64 -4.12
N GLN A 283 12.31 -11.71 -5.22
CA GLN A 283 12.90 -10.58 -5.91
C GLN A 283 12.16 -10.39 -7.22
N ILE A 284 11.43 -9.28 -7.34
CA ILE A 284 10.80 -8.91 -8.61
C ILE A 284 11.83 -8.19 -9.47
N ARG A 285 11.98 -8.65 -10.71
CA ARG A 285 12.71 -7.94 -11.76
C ARG A 285 11.79 -7.71 -12.94
N PHE A 286 11.70 -6.47 -13.39
CA PHE A 286 10.85 -6.15 -14.53
C PHE A 286 11.63 -6.27 -15.84
N TYR A 287 10.93 -6.63 -16.91
CA TYR A 287 11.41 -6.46 -18.28
C TYR A 287 10.34 -5.75 -19.13
N PRO A 288 10.73 -4.89 -20.07
CA PRO A 288 9.78 -4.07 -20.80
C PRO A 288 8.99 -4.91 -21.81
N VAL A 289 7.69 -4.64 -21.91
CA VAL A 289 6.80 -5.11 -22.98
C VAL A 289 5.90 -3.97 -23.44
N SER A 290 5.30 -4.08 -24.63
CA SER A 290 4.28 -3.13 -25.07
C SER A 290 2.93 -3.37 -24.35
N ALA A 291 2.04 -2.38 -24.36
CA ALA A 291 0.69 -2.52 -23.81
C ALA A 291 -0.10 -3.66 -24.49
N ASP A 292 -0.02 -3.77 -25.82
CA ASP A 292 -0.67 -4.84 -26.59
C ASP A 292 -0.10 -6.22 -26.26
N GLU A 293 1.22 -6.30 -26.08
CA GLU A 293 1.87 -7.52 -25.65
C GLU A 293 1.43 -7.91 -24.24
N LEU A 294 1.38 -6.96 -23.30
CA LEU A 294 0.90 -7.21 -21.95
C LEU A 294 -0.55 -7.71 -21.95
N LEU A 295 -1.43 -7.17 -22.79
CA LEU A 295 -2.82 -7.65 -22.90
C LEU A 295 -2.88 -9.13 -23.33
N ARG A 296 -2.03 -9.54 -24.27
CA ARG A 296 -1.92 -10.96 -24.66
C ARG A 296 -1.42 -11.83 -23.51
N ILE A 297 -0.37 -11.38 -22.82
CA ILE A 297 0.17 -12.10 -21.65
C ILE A 297 -0.88 -12.23 -20.56
N ARG A 298 -1.61 -11.15 -20.23
CA ARG A 298 -2.67 -11.14 -19.21
C ARG A 298 -3.83 -12.07 -19.56
N ARG A 299 -4.15 -12.24 -20.84
CA ARG A 299 -5.13 -13.24 -21.30
C ARG A 299 -4.62 -14.66 -21.12
N ASP A 300 -3.34 -14.91 -21.42
CA ASP A 300 -2.80 -16.27 -21.58
C ASP A 300 -2.22 -16.85 -20.28
N PHE A 301 -1.60 -16.03 -19.43
CA PHE A 301 -0.98 -16.44 -18.16
C PHE A 301 -1.94 -17.12 -17.18
N PRO A 302 -3.14 -16.58 -16.90
CA PRO A 302 -4.06 -17.21 -15.94
C PRO A 302 -4.61 -18.55 -16.45
N LEU A 303 -4.48 -18.81 -17.75
CA LEU A 303 -4.85 -20.06 -18.41
C LEU A 303 -3.71 -21.08 -18.47
N GLY A 304 -2.53 -20.75 -17.95
CA GLY A 304 -1.32 -21.58 -18.04
C GLY A 304 -0.68 -21.57 -19.45
N ARG A 305 -1.01 -20.60 -20.30
CA ARG A 305 -0.52 -20.50 -21.69
C ARG A 305 0.67 -19.53 -21.85
N PHE A 306 1.19 -19.02 -20.74
CA PHE A 306 2.38 -18.19 -20.69
C PHE A 306 3.26 -18.67 -19.53
N ALA A 307 4.50 -19.03 -19.83
CA ALA A 307 5.45 -19.51 -18.83
C ALA A 307 6.21 -18.31 -18.25
N LEU A 308 6.18 -18.18 -16.92
CA LEU A 308 6.91 -17.14 -16.22
C LEU A 308 8.33 -17.63 -15.89
N ASN A 309 9.34 -16.80 -16.12
CA ASN A 309 10.70 -17.13 -15.69
C ASN A 309 10.84 -16.88 -14.18
N ILE A 310 11.10 -17.95 -13.43
CA ILE A 310 11.31 -17.92 -11.99
C ILE A 310 12.59 -18.68 -11.67
N GLU A 311 13.59 -17.98 -11.13
CA GLU A 311 14.84 -18.57 -10.70
C GLU A 311 14.83 -18.79 -9.19
N HIS A 312 15.31 -19.95 -8.72
CA HIS A 312 15.42 -20.22 -7.30
C HIS A 312 16.79 -19.81 -6.78
N SER A 313 16.82 -19.09 -5.68
CA SER A 313 18.02 -18.54 -5.05
C SER A 313 17.90 -18.56 -3.53
N THR A 314 18.90 -18.03 -2.85
CA THR A 314 18.93 -17.82 -1.40
C THR A 314 19.46 -16.43 -1.14
N LEU A 315 18.73 -15.66 -0.32
CA LEU A 315 19.20 -14.37 0.15
C LEU A 315 19.94 -14.57 1.47
N ASN A 316 21.23 -14.24 1.49
CA ASN A 316 22.06 -14.29 2.68
C ASN A 316 22.23 -12.87 3.27
N LEU A 317 21.99 -12.74 4.58
CA LEU A 317 22.12 -11.48 5.29
C LEU A 317 23.56 -10.93 5.27
N ALA A 318 24.56 -11.77 5.48
CA ALA A 318 25.97 -11.36 5.52
C ALA A 318 26.44 -10.83 4.16
N ASP A 319 26.02 -11.46 3.06
CA ASP A 319 26.33 -10.98 1.71
C ASP A 319 25.70 -9.61 1.45
N TYR A 320 24.46 -9.40 1.89
CA TYR A 320 23.79 -8.11 1.77
C TYR A 320 24.48 -7.02 2.60
N GLN A 321 24.87 -7.33 3.84
CA GLN A 321 25.61 -6.41 4.69
C GLN A 321 26.98 -6.05 4.10
N ALA A 322 27.70 -7.03 3.55
CA ALA A 322 28.97 -6.81 2.87
C ALA A 322 28.80 -5.92 1.62
N PHE A 323 27.72 -6.10 0.86
CA PHE A 323 27.34 -5.19 -0.22
C PHE A 323 27.11 -3.76 0.29
N LEU A 324 26.31 -3.57 1.34
CA LEU A 324 26.05 -2.24 1.91
C LEU A 324 27.33 -1.55 2.39
N SER A 325 28.23 -2.29 3.05
CA SER A 325 29.52 -1.73 3.51
C SER A 325 30.41 -1.32 2.34
N ARG A 326 30.46 -2.14 1.28
CA ARG A 326 31.27 -1.84 0.08
C ARG A 326 30.77 -0.62 -0.67
N GLU A 327 29.45 -0.46 -0.79
CA GLU A 327 28.82 0.63 -1.55
C GLU A 327 28.44 1.85 -0.67
N ALA A 328 28.87 1.87 0.60
CA ALA A 328 28.38 2.82 1.61
C ALA A 328 28.51 4.29 1.20
N GLU A 329 29.63 4.67 0.57
CA GLU A 329 29.88 6.03 0.10
C GLU A 329 28.87 6.43 -1.00
N GLY A 330 28.70 5.58 -2.01
CA GLY A 330 27.76 5.84 -3.11
C GLY A 330 26.30 5.85 -2.65
N ILE A 331 25.92 4.96 -1.74
CA ILE A 331 24.59 4.94 -1.11
C ILE A 331 24.34 6.24 -0.32
N THR A 332 25.34 6.70 0.43
CA THR A 332 25.23 7.92 1.24
C THR A 332 25.08 9.16 0.36
N ALA A 333 25.91 9.27 -0.69
CA ALA A 333 25.83 10.37 -1.65
C ALA A 333 24.47 10.41 -2.36
N PHE A 334 23.98 9.26 -2.83
CA PHE A 334 22.67 9.16 -3.47
C PHE A 334 21.52 9.59 -2.53
N ARG A 335 21.52 9.10 -1.28
CA ARG A 335 20.50 9.48 -0.29
C ARG A 335 20.54 10.97 0.05
N ALA A 336 21.73 11.56 0.12
CA ALA A 336 21.87 12.99 0.38
C ALA A 336 21.26 13.83 -0.76
N GLN A 337 21.55 13.48 -2.02
CA GLN A 337 20.96 14.14 -3.20
C GLN A 337 19.44 13.98 -3.21
N GLN A 338 18.94 12.76 -3.03
CA GLN A 338 17.50 12.48 -3.02
C GLN A 338 16.76 13.24 -1.90
N ASN A 339 17.33 13.30 -0.69
CA ASN A 339 16.72 14.04 0.41
C ASN A 339 16.66 15.55 0.12
N ALA A 340 17.70 16.11 -0.49
CA ALA A 340 17.70 17.50 -0.91
C ALA A 340 16.62 17.77 -1.98
N ALA A 341 16.51 16.89 -2.97
CA ALA A 341 15.49 16.95 -4.01
C ALA A 341 14.06 16.89 -3.45
N PHE A 342 13.81 15.94 -2.54
CA PHE A 342 12.52 15.77 -1.87
C PHE A 342 12.13 17.01 -1.08
N ASN A 343 13.06 17.58 -0.31
CA ASN A 343 12.80 18.79 0.48
C ASN A 343 12.50 20.00 -0.43
N ALA A 344 13.28 20.19 -1.49
CA ALA A 344 13.06 21.27 -2.46
C ALA A 344 11.70 21.14 -3.17
N GLU A 345 11.29 19.91 -3.50
CA GLU A 345 9.96 19.64 -4.06
C GLU A 345 8.84 19.97 -3.09
N ARG A 346 8.98 19.57 -1.81
CA ARG A 346 8.00 19.89 -0.76
C ARG A 346 7.87 21.41 -0.56
N GLU A 347 8.98 22.13 -0.57
CA GLU A 347 8.97 23.60 -0.46
C GLU A 347 8.25 24.27 -1.64
N ARG A 348 8.43 23.77 -2.87
CA ARG A 348 7.68 24.25 -4.04
C ARG A 348 6.17 24.09 -3.85
N TRP A 349 5.72 22.98 -3.27
CA TRP A 349 4.29 22.76 -3.02
C TRP A 349 3.72 23.74 -2.00
N ILE A 350 4.47 24.01 -0.93
CA ILE A 350 4.09 25.00 0.08
C ILE A 350 3.99 26.39 -0.58
N ALA A 351 4.98 26.79 -1.37
CA ALA A 351 4.99 28.07 -2.06
C ALA A 351 3.83 28.23 -3.05
N ASN A 352 3.39 27.13 -3.69
CA ASN A 352 2.29 27.12 -4.64
C ASN A 352 0.91 26.85 -4.00
N GLY A 353 0.81 26.72 -2.68
CA GLY A 353 -0.45 26.42 -1.99
C GLY A 353 -1.00 25.01 -2.22
N GLN A 354 -0.18 24.06 -2.70
CA GLN A 354 -0.59 22.69 -3.01
C GLN A 354 -0.37 21.70 -1.85
N ALA A 355 0.29 22.16 -0.76
CA ALA A 355 0.64 21.34 0.39
C ALA A 355 -0.59 20.90 1.19
N ASP A 356 -1.54 21.81 1.40
CA ASP A 356 -2.79 21.54 2.11
C ASP A 356 -3.92 21.41 1.09
N PHE A 357 -4.39 20.18 0.90
CA PHE A 357 -5.61 19.94 0.13
C PHE A 357 -6.78 19.79 1.09
N GLN A 358 -7.72 20.71 0.99
CA GLN A 358 -9.06 20.51 1.52
C GLN A 358 -9.94 20.10 0.36
N SER A 359 -10.60 18.94 0.49
CA SER A 359 -11.64 18.58 -0.45
C SER A 359 -12.76 19.60 -0.30
N ASP A 360 -12.94 20.46 -1.29
CA ASP A 360 -14.26 20.98 -1.58
C ASP A 360 -15.08 19.74 -1.96
N GLU A 361 -15.70 19.08 -0.98
CA GLU A 361 -16.95 18.37 -1.23
C GLU A 361 -17.91 19.46 -1.69
N GLY A 362 -17.79 19.83 -2.97
CA GLY A 362 -18.52 20.94 -3.54
C GLY A 362 -19.97 20.65 -3.29
N VAL A 363 -20.59 21.43 -2.40
CA VAL A 363 -22.02 21.38 -2.21
C VAL A 363 -22.59 21.66 -3.59
N ALA A 364 -23.22 20.65 -4.19
CA ALA A 364 -23.80 20.80 -5.52
C ALA A 364 -24.66 22.07 -5.48
N PRO A 365 -24.41 23.05 -6.36
CA PRO A 365 -25.09 24.32 -6.29
C PRO A 365 -26.59 24.06 -6.29
N ASN A 366 -27.32 24.74 -5.40
CA ASN A 366 -28.79 24.71 -5.40
C ASN A 366 -29.27 25.48 -6.63
N THR A 367 -29.23 24.82 -7.79
CA THR A 367 -29.81 25.35 -9.02
C THR A 367 -31.31 25.10 -8.99
N GLU A 368 -32.11 26.15 -9.17
CA GLU A 368 -33.55 26.00 -9.36
C GLU A 368 -33.80 25.12 -10.60
N GLU A 369 -34.50 24.01 -10.41
CA GLU A 369 -34.85 23.15 -11.53
C GLU A 369 -35.96 23.81 -12.34
N GLN A 370 -35.66 24.16 -13.59
CA GLN A 370 -36.70 24.62 -14.50
C GLN A 370 -37.78 23.54 -14.67
N PRO A 371 -39.07 23.91 -14.64
CA PRO A 371 -40.16 22.98 -14.90
C PRO A 371 -39.99 22.29 -16.25
N LEU A 372 -40.30 21.00 -16.30
CA LEU A 372 -40.34 20.26 -17.56
C LEU A 372 -41.52 20.77 -18.41
N GLN A 373 -41.28 20.94 -19.71
CA GLN A 373 -42.32 21.22 -20.69
C GLN A 373 -43.11 19.94 -21.01
N PRO A 374 -44.36 20.05 -21.55
CA PRO A 374 -45.10 18.88 -21.99
C PRO A 374 -44.31 18.02 -22.97
N GLY A 375 -44.26 16.70 -22.75
CA GLY A 375 -43.48 15.76 -23.56
C GLY A 375 -42.00 15.64 -23.16
N GLN A 376 -41.52 16.41 -22.19
CA GLN A 376 -40.19 16.24 -21.62
C GLN A 376 -40.20 15.26 -20.44
N GLN A 377 -39.17 14.42 -20.37
CA GLN A 377 -38.88 13.55 -19.25
C GLN A 377 -37.52 13.93 -18.64
N GLY A 378 -37.52 14.23 -17.35
CA GLY A 378 -36.29 14.44 -16.59
C GLY A 378 -35.66 13.12 -16.19
N VAL A 379 -34.33 13.06 -16.25
CA VAL A 379 -33.51 12.01 -15.65
C VAL A 379 -32.74 12.63 -14.49
N ASP A 380 -33.07 12.17 -13.29
CA ASP A 380 -32.56 12.73 -12.04
C ASP A 380 -31.60 11.74 -11.37
N SER A 381 -30.55 12.24 -10.71
CA SER A 381 -29.63 11.38 -9.96
C SER A 381 -30.29 10.83 -8.70
N HIS A 382 -30.18 9.52 -8.46
CA HIS A 382 -30.69 8.91 -7.23
C HIS A 382 -29.71 9.01 -6.04
N ILE A 383 -28.46 9.45 -6.27
CA ILE A 383 -27.39 9.49 -5.27
C ILE A 383 -26.54 10.75 -5.42
N ALA A 384 -25.91 11.18 -4.32
CA ALA A 384 -24.90 12.24 -4.38
C ALA A 384 -23.55 11.70 -4.85
N GLY A 385 -22.80 12.45 -5.66
CA GLY A 385 -21.51 12.04 -6.19
C GLY A 385 -20.89 13.07 -7.13
N ASN A 386 -19.79 12.74 -7.78
CA ASN A 386 -19.14 13.58 -8.78
C ASN A 386 -19.38 13.03 -10.19
N LEU A 387 -19.63 13.89 -11.18
CA LEU A 387 -19.81 13.44 -12.56
C LEU A 387 -18.48 12.98 -13.16
N TRP A 388 -18.41 11.73 -13.60
CA TRP A 388 -17.24 11.20 -14.31
C TRP A 388 -17.32 11.48 -15.81
N GLN A 389 -18.39 11.04 -16.47
CA GLN A 389 -18.54 11.14 -17.92
C GLN A 389 -19.96 11.52 -18.32
N VAL A 390 -20.04 12.21 -19.46
CA VAL A 390 -21.27 12.44 -20.21
C VAL A 390 -21.15 11.66 -21.52
N GLN A 391 -22.08 10.74 -21.78
CA GLN A 391 -22.05 9.84 -22.94
C GLN A 391 -22.91 10.34 -24.11
N VAL A 392 -23.69 11.41 -23.89
CA VAL A 392 -24.66 11.94 -24.86
C VAL A 392 -24.55 13.45 -25.01
N GLN A 393 -25.03 13.97 -26.13
CA GLN A 393 -25.13 15.40 -26.41
C GLN A 393 -26.56 15.78 -26.79
N PRO A 394 -26.98 17.05 -26.59
CA PRO A 394 -28.26 17.52 -27.11
C PRO A 394 -28.41 17.25 -28.61
N GLY A 395 -29.53 16.64 -28.99
CA GLY A 395 -29.83 16.18 -30.35
C GLY A 395 -29.64 14.67 -30.55
N ASP A 396 -28.92 13.98 -29.66
CA ASP A 396 -28.75 12.53 -29.76
C ASP A 396 -30.06 11.79 -29.51
N ARG A 397 -30.30 10.72 -30.28
CA ARG A 397 -31.40 9.79 -30.04
C ARG A 397 -30.89 8.64 -29.18
N VAL A 398 -31.65 8.29 -28.15
CA VAL A 398 -31.33 7.23 -27.18
C VAL A 398 -32.50 6.26 -27.07
N GLU A 399 -32.19 5.00 -26.75
CA GLU A 399 -33.16 3.96 -26.42
C GLU A 399 -33.27 3.78 -24.91
N ALA A 400 -34.36 3.18 -24.44
CA ALA A 400 -34.51 2.85 -23.02
C ALA A 400 -33.39 1.90 -22.57
N GLY A 401 -32.67 2.28 -21.52
CA GLY A 401 -31.52 1.55 -21.00
C GLY A 401 -30.16 2.08 -21.47
N ASP A 402 -30.10 3.00 -22.43
CA ASP A 402 -28.84 3.61 -22.86
C ASP A 402 -28.19 4.42 -21.72
N VAL A 403 -26.87 4.35 -21.60
CA VAL A 403 -26.12 5.12 -20.60
C VAL A 403 -26.05 6.58 -21.02
N LEU A 404 -26.58 7.48 -20.19
CA LEU A 404 -26.57 8.92 -20.46
C LEU A 404 -25.37 9.61 -19.83
N VAL A 405 -25.15 9.35 -18.54
CA VAL A 405 -24.03 9.89 -17.76
C VAL A 405 -23.54 8.84 -16.77
N ILE A 406 -22.30 8.99 -16.31
CA ILE A 406 -21.70 8.13 -15.29
C ILE A 406 -21.29 9.00 -14.10
N LEU A 407 -21.82 8.68 -12.92
CA LEU A 407 -21.41 9.29 -11.65
C LEU A 407 -20.37 8.43 -10.96
N GLU A 408 -19.50 9.07 -10.18
CA GLU A 408 -18.71 8.44 -9.15
C GLU A 408 -19.33 8.74 -7.78
N SER A 409 -19.72 7.71 -7.04
CA SER A 409 -20.16 7.84 -5.65
C SER A 409 -19.72 6.63 -4.85
N MET A 410 -19.29 6.86 -3.61
CA MET A 410 -18.85 5.79 -2.71
C MET A 410 -17.79 4.86 -3.33
N LYS A 411 -16.90 5.41 -4.18
CA LYS A 411 -15.86 4.68 -4.94
C LYS A 411 -16.42 3.69 -5.98
N MET A 412 -17.65 3.90 -6.43
CA MET A 412 -18.31 3.12 -7.47
C MET A 412 -18.72 4.01 -8.64
N GLU A 413 -18.65 3.47 -9.84
CA GLU A 413 -19.28 4.04 -11.03
C GLU A 413 -20.76 3.68 -11.06
N ILE A 414 -21.62 4.68 -11.21
CA ILE A 414 -23.06 4.55 -11.21
C ILE A 414 -23.58 5.16 -12.52
N PRO A 415 -23.90 4.32 -13.53
CA PRO A 415 -24.48 4.81 -14.76
C PRO A 415 -25.93 5.25 -14.52
N LEU A 416 -26.29 6.43 -15.02
CA LEU A 416 -27.69 6.83 -15.16
C LEU A 416 -28.16 6.49 -16.56
N LEU A 417 -29.22 5.68 -16.61
CA LEU A 417 -29.76 5.13 -17.84
C LEU A 417 -30.96 5.95 -18.32
N ALA A 418 -31.19 5.96 -19.63
CA ALA A 418 -32.39 6.51 -20.23
C ALA A 418 -33.61 5.67 -19.79
N PRO A 419 -34.62 6.28 -19.13
CA PRO A 419 -35.80 5.53 -18.69
C PRO A 419 -36.72 5.16 -19.86
N ILE A 420 -36.62 5.89 -20.98
CA ILE A 420 -37.43 5.76 -22.19
C ILE A 420 -36.57 6.05 -23.43
N ALA A 421 -37.04 5.62 -24.60
CA ALA A 421 -36.51 6.09 -25.86
C ALA A 421 -36.92 7.55 -26.12
N GLY A 422 -36.06 8.30 -26.81
CA GLY A 422 -36.32 9.70 -27.08
C GLY A 422 -35.11 10.46 -27.63
N VAL A 423 -35.21 11.78 -27.67
CA VAL A 423 -34.12 12.68 -28.09
C VAL A 423 -33.62 13.48 -26.90
N VAL A 424 -32.31 13.49 -26.67
CA VAL A 424 -31.66 14.30 -25.64
C VAL A 424 -31.86 15.77 -25.96
N GLN A 425 -32.58 16.50 -25.12
CA GLN A 425 -32.80 17.93 -25.31
C GLN A 425 -31.76 18.78 -24.59
N ASP A 426 -31.35 18.34 -23.39
CA ASP A 426 -30.49 19.13 -22.53
C ASP A 426 -29.66 18.22 -21.62
N VAL A 427 -28.39 18.60 -21.41
CA VAL A 427 -27.46 17.96 -20.47
C VAL A 427 -26.96 19.02 -19.50
N ARG A 428 -27.36 18.90 -18.24
CA ARG A 428 -27.26 19.97 -17.22
C ARG A 428 -26.05 19.85 -16.29
N VAL A 429 -25.15 18.93 -16.61
CA VAL A 429 -23.98 18.60 -15.80
C VAL A 429 -22.76 18.44 -16.69
N GLN A 430 -21.57 18.72 -16.14
CA GLN A 430 -20.30 18.55 -16.83
C GLN A 430 -19.33 17.72 -16.01
N PRO A 431 -18.38 16.98 -16.63
CA PRO A 431 -17.41 16.18 -15.90
C PRO A 431 -16.70 16.97 -14.79
N GLY A 432 -16.54 16.36 -13.63
CA GLY A 432 -16.00 16.95 -12.40
C GLY A 432 -17.00 17.78 -11.58
N SER A 433 -18.24 17.96 -12.04
CA SER A 433 -19.28 18.65 -11.26
C SER A 433 -19.80 17.75 -10.14
N ALA A 434 -20.01 18.32 -8.96
CA ALA A 434 -20.76 17.66 -7.89
C ALA A 434 -22.25 17.57 -8.24
N VAL A 435 -22.86 16.44 -7.93
CA VAL A 435 -24.27 16.12 -8.16
C VAL A 435 -24.90 15.70 -6.84
N ARG A 436 -26.06 16.26 -6.49
CA ARG A 436 -26.85 15.84 -5.31
C ARG A 436 -27.87 14.77 -5.69
N ALA A 437 -28.31 14.01 -4.69
CA ALA A 437 -29.49 13.16 -4.86
C ALA A 437 -30.72 14.02 -5.21
N GLY A 438 -31.49 13.57 -6.19
CA GLY A 438 -32.66 14.26 -6.74
C GLY A 438 -32.36 15.33 -7.79
N GLN A 439 -31.10 15.64 -8.11
CA GLN A 439 -30.77 16.66 -9.12
C GLN A 439 -31.00 16.12 -10.54
N ARG A 440 -31.73 16.88 -11.35
CA ARG A 440 -31.87 16.61 -12.79
C ARG A 440 -30.55 16.78 -13.54
N VAL A 441 -30.13 15.73 -14.25
CA VAL A 441 -28.88 15.72 -15.03
C VAL A 441 -29.10 15.77 -16.54
N VAL A 442 -30.19 15.16 -17.04
CA VAL A 442 -30.54 15.11 -18.47
C VAL A 442 -32.04 15.34 -18.64
N VAL A 443 -32.42 15.97 -19.76
CA VAL A 443 -33.82 16.07 -20.22
C VAL A 443 -33.96 15.36 -21.56
N LEU A 444 -34.92 14.44 -21.65
CA LEU A 444 -35.29 13.76 -22.88
C LEU A 444 -36.61 14.33 -23.42
N ALA A 445 -36.75 14.44 -24.74
CA ALA A 445 -38.03 14.49 -25.41
C ALA A 445 -38.51 13.06 -25.60
N ALA A 446 -39.64 12.69 -25.01
CA ALA A 446 -40.24 11.39 -25.28
C ALA A 446 -40.68 11.31 -26.75
N ASP A 447 -40.53 10.13 -27.33
CA ASP A 447 -41.04 9.80 -28.66
C ASP A 447 -42.57 9.72 -28.73
#